data_AF-A0A3N5HWM9-F1
#
_entry.id   AF-A0A3N5HWM9-F1
#
_cell.length_a   1.000
_cell.length_b   1.000
_cell.length_c   1.000
_cell.angle_alpha   90.00
_cell.angle_beta   90.00
_cell.angle_gamma   90.00
#
_symmetry.space_group_name_H-M   'P 1'
#
loop_
_entity.id
_entity.type
_entity.pdbx_description
1 polymer ?
#
loop_
_entity_poly.entity_id
_entity_poly.type
_entity_poly.pdbx_seq_one_letter_code
_entity_poly.pdbx_strand_id
1 'polypeptide(L)'
;MPVHNAAPTLAAAVDSLVGQTDPAWELVAVDDGSTDASGPMLEAYTRRDRRIRVIRAPRCGLVSALNAGLGAATGALVARLDADDVCAPERLARQRRHLESRSEAGLVASCVHFGGDPERAAG
;
A
#
# COMPACT_ATOMS: atom_id res chain seq x y z
N MET A 1 3.86 0.79 -0.52
CA MET A 1 2.89 1.72 -1.11
C MET A 1 3.63 2.96 -1.58
N PRO A 2 3.77 3.19 -2.89
CA PRO A 2 4.30 4.45 -3.41
C PRO A 2 3.24 5.55 -3.23
N VAL A 3 3.64 6.74 -2.82
CA VAL A 3 2.75 7.87 -2.53
C VAL A 3 3.32 9.11 -3.19
N HIS A 4 2.53 9.76 -4.05
CA HIS A 4 2.86 11.08 -4.58
C HIS A 4 1.56 11.86 -4.76
N ASN A 5 1.40 12.93 -3.97
CA ASN A 5 0.21 13.80 -4.03
C ASN A 5 -1.13 13.05 -3.94
N ALA A 6 -1.23 12.12 -2.97
CA ALA A 6 -2.39 11.25 -2.77
C ALA A 6 -3.27 11.69 -1.58
N ALA A 7 -3.15 12.93 -1.08
CA ALA A 7 -3.91 13.37 0.10
C ALA A 7 -5.42 13.08 0.04
N PRO A 8 -6.11 13.18 -1.13
CA PRO A 8 -7.54 12.88 -1.22
C PRO A 8 -7.92 11.43 -0.93
N THR A 9 -7.02 10.47 -1.20
CA THR A 9 -7.33 9.03 -1.17
C THR A 9 -6.54 8.26 -0.10
N LEU A 10 -5.40 8.81 0.32
CA LEU A 10 -4.43 8.15 1.19
C LEU A 10 -5.06 7.65 2.50
N ALA A 11 -5.95 8.44 3.11
CA ALA A 11 -6.60 8.03 4.35
C ALA A 11 -7.40 6.73 4.17
N ALA A 12 -8.23 6.65 3.13
CA ALA A 12 -9.02 5.46 2.85
C ALA A 12 -8.12 4.24 2.54
N ALA A 13 -7.04 4.44 1.78
CA ALA A 13 -6.09 3.39 1.44
C ALA A 13 -5.41 2.81 2.69
N VAL A 14 -4.86 3.69 3.56
CA VAL A 14 -4.17 3.27 4.78
C VAL A 14 -5.16 2.69 5.80
N ASP A 15 -6.33 3.29 5.98
CA ASP A 15 -7.35 2.80 6.91
C ASP A 15 -7.85 1.40 6.51
N SER A 16 -7.90 1.09 5.20
CA SER A 16 -8.24 -0.26 4.71
C SER A 16 -7.21 -1.33 5.07
N LEU A 17 -5.93 -0.93 5.19
CA LEU A 17 -4.87 -1.80 5.72
C LEU A 17 -4.97 -1.94 7.24
N VAL A 18 -5.20 -0.84 7.95
CA VAL A 18 -5.42 -0.83 9.41
C VAL A 18 -6.56 -1.76 9.79
N GLY A 19 -7.63 -1.78 9.00
CA GLY A 19 -8.82 -2.63 9.16
C GLY A 19 -8.69 -4.08 8.68
N GLN A 20 -7.49 -4.54 8.26
CA GLN A 20 -7.32 -5.96 7.91
C GLN A 20 -7.55 -6.87 9.12
N THR A 21 -8.26 -7.97 8.86
CA THR A 21 -8.62 -9.00 9.87
C THR A 21 -7.42 -9.77 10.40
N ASP A 22 -6.37 -9.93 9.59
CA ASP A 22 -5.08 -10.46 10.01
C ASP A 22 -4.15 -9.29 10.32
N PRO A 23 -3.69 -9.11 11.57
CA PRO A 23 -2.83 -7.99 11.93
C PRO A 23 -1.36 -8.20 11.57
N ALA A 24 -0.96 -9.38 11.09
CA ALA A 24 0.42 -9.76 10.81
C ALA A 24 0.91 -9.19 9.47
N TRP A 25 1.03 -7.86 9.41
CA TRP A 25 1.56 -7.13 8.26
C TRP A 25 2.35 -5.90 8.71
N GLU A 26 3.14 -5.36 7.78
CA GLU A 26 3.73 -4.02 7.87
C GLU A 26 3.41 -3.23 6.60
N LEU A 27 3.33 -1.90 6.72
CA LEU A 27 3.20 -0.99 5.61
C LEU A 27 4.50 -0.20 5.48
N VAL A 28 5.18 -0.39 4.36
CA VAL A 28 6.26 0.51 3.92
C VAL A 28 5.66 1.49 2.91
N ALA A 29 5.33 2.69 3.39
CA ALA A 29 4.92 3.80 2.54
C ALA A 29 6.15 4.57 2.05
N VAL A 30 6.20 4.91 0.77
CA VAL A 30 7.31 5.69 0.18
C VAL A 30 6.73 6.98 -0.38
N ASP A 31 6.96 8.08 0.33
CA ASP A 31 6.61 9.42 -0.11
C ASP A 31 7.62 9.88 -1.17
N ASP A 32 7.18 9.83 -2.43
CA ASP A 32 7.96 10.10 -3.64
C ASP A 32 7.86 11.58 -4.02
N GLY A 33 8.28 12.44 -3.08
CA GLY A 33 8.33 13.88 -3.24
C GLY A 33 6.97 14.55 -3.33
N SER A 34 6.02 14.19 -2.45
CA SER A 34 4.72 14.89 -2.39
C SER A 34 4.89 16.35 -1.98
N THR A 35 4.07 17.21 -2.56
CA THR A 35 3.96 18.64 -2.24
C THR A 35 2.64 18.99 -1.56
N ASP A 36 1.72 18.04 -1.47
CA ASP A 36 0.45 18.17 -0.76
C ASP A 36 0.54 17.65 0.70
N ALA A 37 -0.61 17.39 1.33
CA ALA A 37 -0.68 16.91 2.70
C ALA A 37 -0.30 15.42 2.89
N SER A 38 0.06 14.67 1.83
CA SER A 38 0.37 13.24 1.91
C SER A 38 1.49 12.92 2.89
N GLY A 39 2.59 13.69 2.83
CA GLY A 39 3.75 13.50 3.71
C GLY A 39 3.40 13.68 5.19
N PRO A 40 2.76 14.80 5.60
CA PRO A 40 2.26 14.98 6.96
C PRO A 40 1.22 13.93 7.41
N MET A 41 0.33 13.50 6.52
CA MET A 41 -0.65 12.45 6.82
C MET A 41 0.04 11.11 7.13
N LEU A 42 1.02 10.71 6.32
CA LEU A 42 1.81 9.50 6.55
C LEU A 42 2.52 9.52 7.91
N GLU A 43 3.12 10.65 8.31
CA GLU A 43 3.70 10.79 9.66
C GLU A 43 2.66 10.66 10.78
N ALA A 44 1.43 11.14 10.57
CA ALA A 44 0.38 10.96 11.56
C ALA A 44 0.01 9.49 11.75
N TYR A 45 0.03 8.70 10.67
CA TYR A 45 -0.20 7.27 10.73
C TYR A 45 0.92 6.52 11.46
N THR A 46 2.19 6.84 11.25
CA THR A 46 3.31 6.18 11.96
C THR A 46 3.25 6.38 13.48
N ARG A 47 2.69 7.51 13.94
CA ARG A 47 2.47 7.77 15.38
C ARG A 47 1.33 6.96 15.97
N ARG A 48 0.36 6.54 15.15
CA ARG A 48 -0.85 5.82 15.58
C ARG A 48 -0.72 4.31 15.48
N ASP A 49 0.02 3.82 14.48
CA ASP A 49 0.19 2.40 14.22
C ASP A 49 1.66 2.07 13.92
N ARG A 50 2.27 1.25 14.79
CA ARG A 50 3.68 0.86 14.70
C ARG A 50 3.98 -0.05 13.50
N ARG A 51 2.96 -0.63 12.86
CA ARG A 51 3.10 -1.42 11.63
C ARG A 51 3.42 -0.55 10.41
N ILE A 52 3.21 0.77 10.52
CA ILE A 52 3.38 1.72 9.41
C ILE A 52 4.74 2.41 9.53
N ARG A 53 5.52 2.36 8.45
CA ARG A 53 6.80 3.07 8.31
C ARG A 53 6.79 3.88 7.02
N VAL A 54 7.51 4.99 7.04
CA VAL A 54 7.56 5.94 5.93
C VAL A 54 9.00 6.15 5.50
N ILE A 55 9.26 5.99 4.21
CA ILE A 55 10.50 6.41 3.56
C ILE A 55 10.17 7.68 2.80
N ARG A 56 10.96 8.73 3.02
CA ARG A 56 10.86 9.96 2.23
C ARG A 56 11.98 9.99 1.21
N ALA A 57 11.63 10.31 -0.02
CA ALA A 57 12.58 10.50 -1.10
C ALA A 57 12.22 11.77 -1.89
N PRO A 58 13.22 12.44 -2.49
CA PRO A 58 12.95 13.34 -3.61
C PRO A 58 12.22 12.58 -4.72
N ARG A 59 11.50 13.31 -5.59
CA ARG A 59 10.77 12.72 -6.72
C ARG A 59 11.71 11.87 -7.58
N CYS A 60 11.50 10.55 -7.55
CA CYS A 60 12.30 9.51 -8.20
C CYS A 60 11.46 8.59 -9.10
N GLY A 61 10.14 8.71 -9.04
CA GLY A 61 9.18 8.00 -9.88
C GLY A 61 8.74 6.66 -9.30
N LEU A 62 7.62 6.16 -9.83
CA LEU A 62 6.89 4.98 -9.32
C LEU A 62 7.79 3.75 -9.11
N VAL A 63 8.60 3.39 -10.11
CA VAL A 63 9.45 2.19 -10.06
C VAL A 63 10.51 2.31 -8.96
N SER A 64 11.17 3.47 -8.88
CA SER A 64 12.18 3.75 -7.84
C SER A 64 11.56 3.70 -6.44
N ALA A 65 10.38 4.31 -6.27
CA ALA A 65 9.64 4.29 -5.02
C ALA A 65 9.22 2.86 -4.61
N LEU A 66 8.73 2.05 -5.55
CA LEU A 66 8.39 0.65 -5.32
C LEU A 66 9.62 -0.17 -4.90
N ASN A 67 10.75 0.00 -5.59
CA ASN A 67 11.99 -0.71 -5.27
C ASN A 67 12.55 -0.31 -3.89
N ALA A 68 12.48 0.97 -3.53
CA ALA A 68 12.85 1.44 -2.20
C ALA A 68 11.96 0.80 -1.11
N GLY A 69 10.65 0.73 -1.36
CA GLY A 69 9.71 0.07 -0.46
C GLY A 69 9.98 -1.42 -0.31
N LEU A 70 10.23 -2.12 -1.43
CA LEU A 70 10.57 -3.53 -1.46
C LEU A 70 11.87 -3.84 -0.71
N GLY A 71 12.91 -3.04 -0.94
CA GLY A 71 14.21 -3.22 -0.27
C GLY A 71 14.17 -3.00 1.25
N ALA A 72 13.17 -2.28 1.76
CA ALA A 72 12.97 -2.08 3.18
C ALA A 72 11.96 -3.06 3.81
N ALA A 73 11.19 -3.79 3.01
CA ALA A 73 10.21 -4.76 3.50
C ALA A 73 10.92 -5.95 4.19
N THR A 74 10.33 -6.43 5.27
CA THR A 74 10.85 -7.53 6.10
C THR A 74 9.91 -8.75 6.12
N GLY A 75 8.67 -8.59 5.64
CA GLY A 75 7.71 -9.68 5.50
C GLY A 75 8.15 -10.76 4.50
N ALA A 76 7.75 -12.00 4.75
CA ALA A 76 8.01 -13.13 3.87
C ALA A 76 7.23 -13.06 2.54
N LEU A 77 6.14 -12.28 2.52
CA LEU A 77 5.29 -12.04 1.37
C LEU A 77 5.20 -10.53 1.14
N VAL A 78 5.13 -10.13 -0.14
CA VAL A 78 4.96 -8.73 -0.53
C VAL A 78 3.57 -8.56 -1.12
N ALA A 79 2.77 -7.68 -0.50
CA ALA A 79 1.48 -7.26 -1.03
C ALA A 79 1.59 -5.85 -1.59
N ARG A 80 1.11 -5.64 -2.82
CA ARG A 80 1.03 -4.33 -3.44
C ARG A 80 -0.34 -3.68 -3.20
N LEU A 81 -0.33 -2.40 -2.84
CA LEU A 81 -1.49 -1.52 -2.78
C LEU A 81 -1.03 -0.11 -3.16
N ASP A 82 -1.74 0.52 -4.09
CA ASP A 82 -1.48 1.89 -4.50
C ASP A 82 -2.22 2.86 -3.55
N ALA A 83 -1.78 4.13 -3.48
CA ALA A 83 -2.24 5.09 -2.46
C ALA A 83 -3.67 5.62 -2.70
N ASP A 84 -4.28 5.21 -3.80
CA ASP A 84 -5.62 5.52 -4.27
C ASP A 84 -6.56 4.30 -4.29
N ASP A 85 -6.09 3.14 -3.83
CA ASP A 85 -6.87 1.92 -3.74
C ASP A 85 -7.30 1.58 -2.31
N VAL A 86 -8.46 0.95 -2.18
CA VAL A 86 -8.98 0.36 -0.93
C VAL A 86 -9.02 -1.16 -1.08
N CYS A 87 -8.59 -1.90 -0.06
CA CYS A 87 -8.69 -3.36 -0.06
C CYS A 87 -9.73 -3.90 0.93
N ALA A 88 -10.33 -5.06 0.60
CA ALA A 88 -11.29 -5.73 1.46
C ALA A 88 -10.63 -6.21 2.78
N PRO A 89 -11.34 -6.22 3.93
CA PRO A 89 -10.77 -6.55 5.25
C PRO A 89 -10.09 -7.92 5.36
N GLU A 90 -10.49 -8.90 4.55
CA GLU A 90 -9.94 -10.25 4.55
C GLU A 90 -8.86 -10.49 3.49
N ARG A 91 -8.49 -9.47 2.70
CA ARG A 91 -7.60 -9.64 1.53
C ARG A 91 -6.28 -10.31 1.92
N LEU A 92 -5.56 -9.75 2.89
CA LEU A 92 -4.23 -10.25 3.26
C LEU A 92 -4.30 -11.68 3.81
N ALA A 93 -5.26 -11.94 4.71
CA ALA A 93 -5.45 -13.27 5.31
C ALA A 93 -5.76 -14.34 4.25
N ARG A 94 -6.62 -14.02 3.28
CA ARG A 94 -7.01 -14.95 2.21
C ARG A 94 -5.88 -15.20 1.22
N GLN A 95 -5.16 -14.15 0.82
CA GLN A 95 -4.03 -14.25 -0.11
C GLN A 95 -2.88 -15.03 0.52
N ARG A 96 -2.52 -14.73 1.77
CA ARG A 96 -1.50 -15.47 2.53
C ARG A 96 -1.85 -16.96 2.63
N ARG A 97 -3.06 -17.29 3.07
CA ARG A 97 -3.52 -18.69 3.17
C ARG A 97 -3.44 -19.42 1.83
N HIS A 98 -3.80 -18.75 0.74
CA HIS A 98 -3.74 -19.35 -0.59
C HIS A 98 -2.31 -19.73 -0.97
N LEU A 99 -1.35 -18.81 -0.80
CA LEU A 99 0.07 -19.02 -1.08
C LEU A 99 0.67 -20.11 -0.16
N GLU A 100 0.35 -20.10 1.13
CA GLU A 100 0.81 -21.12 2.09
C GLU A 100 0.27 -22.52 1.76
N SER A 101 -0.97 -22.61 1.26
CA SER A 101 -1.60 -23.89 0.91
C SER A 101 -1.12 -24.49 -0.42
N ARG A 102 -0.41 -23.72 -1.24
CA ARG A 102 0.04 -24.10 -2.59
C ARG A 102 1.47 -23.65 -2.80
N SER A 103 2.42 -24.50 -2.38
CA SER A 103 3.87 -24.19 -2.42
C SER A 103 4.43 -23.87 -3.80
N GLU A 104 3.70 -24.16 -4.88
CA GLU A 104 4.06 -23.85 -6.27
C GLU A 104 3.64 -22.44 -6.73
N ALA A 105 2.72 -21.78 -6.01
CA ALA A 105 2.20 -20.48 -6.40
C ALA A 105 3.18 -19.36 -6.00
N GLY A 106 3.80 -18.71 -6.99
CA GLY A 106 4.68 -17.56 -6.76
C GLY A 106 3.96 -16.21 -6.65
N LEU A 107 2.68 -16.14 -7.02
CA LEU A 107 1.87 -14.92 -7.01
C LEU A 107 0.39 -15.24 -6.86
N VAL A 108 -0.34 -14.39 -6.14
CA VAL A 108 -1.80 -14.42 -6.02
C VAL A 108 -2.36 -13.01 -6.24
N ALA A 109 -3.48 -12.91 -6.94
CA ALA A 109 -4.20 -11.67 -7.16
C ALA A 109 -5.70 -11.86 -6.87
N SER A 110 -6.43 -10.76 -6.74
CA SER A 110 -7.88 -10.75 -6.62
C SER A 110 -8.49 -9.95 -7.76
N CYS A 111 -9.77 -10.19 -8.04
CA CYS A 111 -10.54 -9.28 -8.89
C CYS A 111 -10.52 -7.87 -8.26
N VAL A 112 -10.50 -6.85 -9.12
CA VAL A 112 -10.56 -5.44 -8.72
C VAL A 112 -11.83 -4.84 -9.31
N HIS A 113 -12.54 -4.07 -8.50
CA HIS A 113 -13.68 -3.28 -8.95
C HIS A 113 -13.22 -1.83 -9.14
N PHE A 114 -13.31 -1.33 -10.36
CA PHE A 114 -13.01 0.06 -10.64
C PHE A 114 -14.12 0.96 -10.09
N GLY A 115 -13.78 1.78 -9.10
CA GLY A 115 -14.71 2.72 -8.45
C GLY A 115 -14.60 4.17 -8.97
N GLY A 116 -13.72 4.43 -9.94
CA GLY A 116 -13.49 5.77 -10.49
C GLY A 116 -14.38 6.12 -11.68
N ASP A 117 -14.13 7.30 -12.24
CA ASP A 117 -14.68 7.74 -13.53
C ASP A 117 -13.64 7.42 -14.63
N PRO A 118 -13.94 6.52 -15.59
CA PRO A 118 -12.99 6.14 -16.63
C PRO A 118 -12.51 7.31 -17.48
N GLU A 119 -13.35 8.33 -17.70
CA GLU A 119 -12.99 9.50 -18.53
C GLU A 119 -12.01 10.42 -17.81
N ARG A 120 -12.09 10.48 -16.48
CA ARG A 120 -11.18 11.28 -15.64
C ARG A 120 -9.90 10.54 -15.27
N ALA A 121 -9.92 9.22 -15.31
CA ALA A 121 -8.78 8.35 -14.97
C ALA A 121 -7.94 7.91 -16.18
N ALA A 122 -8.34 8.28 -17.40
CA ALA A 122 -7.51 8.11 -18.58
C ALA A 122 -6.31 9.07 -18.49
N GLY A 123 -5.12 8.52 -18.21
CA GLY A 123 -3.85 9.24 -18.15
C GLY A 123 -3.36 9.76 -19.50
#